data_AF-A0A6V8SLE4-F1
#
_entry.id   AF-A0A6V8SLE4-F1
#
_cell.length_a   1.000
_cell.length_b   1.000
_cell.length_c   1.000
_cell.angle_alpha   90.00
_cell.angle_beta   90.00
_cell.angle_gamma   90.00
#
_symmetry.space_group_name_H-M   'P 1'
#
loop_
_entity.id
_entity.type
_entity.pdbx_description
1 polymer ?
#
loop_
_entity_poly.entity_id
_entity_poly.type
_entity_poly.pdbx_seq_one_letter_code
_entity_poly.pdbx_strand_id
1 'polypeptide(L)'
;MKKLKNSKVEKQLLIPFIFGVLFILTVDIVGIRGMYVLKNNSKVLFEDKFETLNTISNIQNNFSNIKIDLFKLVYQKNKIENDVYLEEDIRNLLDLNNKQFEKYESLTNGVEENKLVEVLKMDIELYSNDVEKAINSIKNNDYEKADSYFVQDVTPMSVGVEDTIKQIIDDLSTSSLKADTASNILFNNYLYATISVTIVGLVASILMGRRIVLSISK
;
A
#
# COMPACT_ATOMS: atom_id res chain seq x y z
N MET A 1 -29.40 32.94 56.27
CA MET A 1 -27.97 32.54 56.24
C MET A 1 -27.71 31.12 55.71
N LYS A 2 -28.54 30.09 55.98
CA LYS A 2 -28.37 28.73 55.42
C LYS A 2 -28.36 28.64 53.87
N LYS A 3 -29.22 29.40 53.17
CA LYS A 3 -29.30 29.40 51.69
C LYS A 3 -28.03 29.94 51.00
N LEU A 4 -27.38 30.97 51.57
CA LEU A 4 -26.13 31.55 51.03
C LEU A 4 -24.93 30.60 51.24
N LYS A 5 -24.92 29.83 52.34
CA LYS A 5 -23.90 28.80 52.59
C LYS A 5 -24.04 27.62 51.61
N ASN A 6 -25.26 27.19 51.31
CA ASN A 6 -25.53 26.15 50.31
C ASN A 6 -25.12 26.56 48.89
N SER A 7 -25.43 27.79 48.46
CA SER A 7 -25.03 28.28 47.11
C SER A 7 -23.51 28.34 46.93
N LYS A 8 -22.75 28.58 48.00
CA LYS A 8 -21.28 28.61 47.97
C LYS A 8 -20.69 27.20 47.82
N VAL A 9 -21.25 26.20 48.51
CA VAL A 9 -20.85 24.79 48.40
C VAL A 9 -21.22 24.22 47.02
N GLU A 10 -22.38 24.58 46.47
CA GLU A 10 -22.81 24.20 45.12
C GLU A 10 -21.82 24.70 44.05
N LYS A 11 -21.43 25.98 44.09
CA LYS A 11 -20.43 26.54 43.15
C LYS A 11 -19.04 25.90 43.33
N GLN A 12 -18.66 25.52 44.56
CA GLN A 12 -17.40 24.85 44.86
C GLN A 12 -17.31 23.43 44.28
N LEU A 13 -18.46 22.75 44.12
CA LEU A 13 -18.55 21.43 43.50
C LEU A 13 -18.69 21.51 41.97
N LEU A 14 -19.35 22.56 41.45
CA LEU A 14 -19.60 22.73 40.02
C LEU A 14 -18.31 23.01 39.21
N ILE A 15 -17.39 23.81 39.75
CA ILE A 15 -16.13 24.18 39.07
C ILE A 15 -15.24 22.96 38.74
N PRO A 16 -14.92 22.07 39.71
CA PRO A 16 -14.17 20.84 39.43
C PRO A 16 -14.89 19.92 38.44
N PHE A 17 -16.23 19.88 38.48
CA PHE A 17 -17.01 19.06 37.56
C PHE A 17 -16.88 19.56 36.11
N ILE A 18 -17.04 20.88 35.89
CA ILE A 18 -16.83 21.49 34.57
C ILE A 18 -15.38 21.27 34.09
N PHE A 19 -14.41 21.42 34.99
CA PHE A 19 -13.00 21.16 34.67
C PHE A 19 -12.77 19.69 34.28
N GLY A 20 -13.37 18.74 34.98
CA GLY A 20 -13.32 17.32 34.65
C GLY A 20 -13.91 17.03 33.27
N VAL A 21 -15.04 17.64 32.92
CA VAL A 21 -15.65 17.50 31.58
C VAL A 21 -14.71 18.04 30.49
N LEU A 22 -14.16 19.25 30.67
CA LEU A 22 -13.20 19.82 29.71
C LEU A 22 -11.94 18.97 29.55
N PHE A 23 -11.49 18.37 30.65
CA PHE A 23 -10.33 17.50 30.65
C PHE A 23 -10.59 16.19 29.88
N ILE A 24 -11.74 15.55 30.10
CA ILE A 24 -12.16 14.35 29.35
C ILE A 24 -12.21 14.67 27.85
N LEU A 25 -12.87 15.77 27.46
CA LEU A 25 -12.94 16.19 26.06
C LEU A 25 -11.56 16.38 25.42
N THR A 26 -10.59 16.91 26.19
CA THR A 26 -9.23 17.12 25.69
C THR A 26 -8.51 15.79 25.42
N VAL A 27 -8.63 14.83 26.34
CA VAL A 27 -8.04 13.48 26.18
C VAL A 27 -8.66 12.78 24.97
N ASP A 28 -9.99 12.85 24.84
CA ASP A 28 -10.71 12.24 23.72
C ASP A 28 -10.28 12.82 22.38
N ILE A 29 -10.12 14.15 22.27
CA ILE A 29 -9.65 14.81 21.04
C ILE A 29 -8.25 14.33 20.66
N VAL A 30 -7.32 14.23 21.62
CA VAL A 30 -5.95 13.76 21.37
C VAL A 30 -5.97 12.29 20.91
N GLY A 31 -6.75 11.44 21.58
CA GLY A 31 -6.90 10.03 21.24
C GLY A 31 -7.50 9.83 19.84
N ILE A 32 -8.62 10.49 19.55
CA ILE A 32 -9.31 10.42 18.25
C ILE A 32 -8.39 10.92 17.13
N ARG A 33 -7.66 12.03 17.35
CA ARG A 33 -6.72 12.55 16.35
C ARG A 33 -5.59 11.58 16.07
N GLY A 34 -5.02 10.95 17.10
CA GLY A 34 -4.00 9.92 16.93
C GLY A 34 -4.52 8.72 16.14
N MET A 35 -5.72 8.23 16.46
CA MET A 35 -6.37 7.14 15.71
C MET A 35 -6.64 7.51 14.25
N TYR A 36 -7.08 8.74 13.99
CA TYR A 36 -7.35 9.21 12.63
C TYR A 36 -6.09 9.24 11.77
N VAL A 37 -4.99 9.77 12.32
CA VAL A 37 -3.69 9.80 11.63
C VAL A 37 -3.18 8.39 11.36
N LEU A 38 -3.25 7.49 12.36
CA LEU A 38 -2.81 6.11 12.20
C LEU A 38 -3.64 5.38 11.14
N LYS A 39 -4.97 5.54 11.16
CA LYS A 39 -5.87 4.99 10.14
C LYS A 39 -5.49 5.46 8.73
N ASN A 40 -5.20 6.75 8.57
CA ASN A 40 -4.86 7.28 7.25
C ASN A 40 -3.52 6.72 6.74
N ASN A 41 -2.53 6.57 7.62
CA ASN A 41 -1.26 5.93 7.25
C ASN A 41 -1.42 4.45 6.93
N SER A 42 -2.23 3.71 7.70
CA SER A 42 -2.55 2.31 7.41
C SER A 42 -3.28 2.16 6.08
N LYS A 43 -4.16 3.11 5.73
CA LYS A 43 -4.83 3.16 4.43
C LYS A 43 -3.83 3.30 3.29
N VAL A 44 -2.89 4.25 3.39
CA VAL A 44 -1.83 4.43 2.37
C VAL A 44 -0.94 3.19 2.24
N LEU A 45 -0.58 2.55 3.36
CA LEU A 45 0.22 1.32 3.32
C LEU A 45 -0.54 0.15 2.68
N PHE A 46 -1.82 -0.03 3.00
CA PHE A 46 -2.60 -1.18 2.54
C PHE A 46 -3.26 -0.99 1.18
N GLU A 47 -4.01 0.10 0.98
CA GLU A 47 -4.70 0.34 -0.28
C GLU A 47 -3.71 0.77 -1.36
N ASP A 48 -2.87 1.78 -1.10
CA ASP A 48 -2.04 2.32 -2.18
C ASP A 48 -0.81 1.43 -2.47
N LYS A 49 -0.07 1.00 -1.44
CA LYS A 49 1.21 0.29 -1.67
C LYS A 49 1.07 -1.21 -1.88
N PHE A 50 0.27 -1.90 -1.07
CA PHE A 50 0.11 -3.36 -1.22
C PHE A 50 -0.66 -3.71 -2.50
N GLU A 51 -1.69 -2.95 -2.88
CA GLU A 51 -2.40 -3.19 -4.13
C GLU A 51 -1.49 -2.92 -5.35
N THR A 52 -0.68 -1.87 -5.31
CA THR A 52 0.32 -1.57 -6.35
C THR A 52 1.35 -2.70 -6.44
N LEU A 53 1.90 -3.15 -5.31
CA LEU A 53 2.88 -4.25 -5.26
C LEU A 53 2.28 -5.55 -5.80
N ASN A 54 1.07 -5.91 -5.38
CA ASN A 54 0.39 -7.10 -5.86
C ASN A 54 0.12 -7.03 -7.37
N THR A 55 -0.25 -5.86 -7.88
CA THR A 55 -0.50 -5.67 -9.31
C THR A 55 0.78 -5.86 -10.12
N ILE A 56 1.90 -5.23 -9.74
CA ILE A 56 3.17 -5.35 -10.47
C ILE A 56 3.76 -6.76 -10.37
N SER A 57 3.61 -7.47 -9.24
CA SER A 57 4.02 -8.86 -9.11
C SER A 57 3.19 -9.81 -9.98
N ASN A 58 1.90 -9.55 -10.16
CA ASN A 58 1.08 -10.34 -11.08
C ASN A 58 1.52 -10.16 -12.54
N ILE A 59 1.87 -8.93 -12.93
CA ILE A 59 2.44 -8.65 -14.25
C ILE A 59 3.71 -9.48 -14.47
N GLN A 60 4.62 -9.51 -13.49
CA GLN A 60 5.84 -10.32 -13.53
C GLN A 60 5.56 -11.83 -13.69
N ASN A 61 4.60 -12.35 -12.93
CA ASN A 61 4.20 -13.75 -13.01
C ASN A 61 3.64 -14.10 -14.39
N ASN A 62 2.81 -13.23 -14.96
CA ASN A 62 2.25 -13.42 -16.29
C ASN A 62 3.34 -13.43 -17.37
N PHE A 63 4.35 -12.55 -17.30
CA PHE A 63 5.51 -12.60 -18.21
C PHE A 63 6.27 -13.92 -18.12
N SER A 64 6.48 -14.42 -16.90
CA SER A 64 7.13 -15.71 -16.68
C SER A 64 6.33 -16.85 -17.30
N ASN A 65 5.00 -16.84 -17.15
CA ASN A 65 4.11 -17.84 -17.74
C ASN A 65 4.11 -17.76 -19.28
N ILE A 66 4.00 -16.56 -19.86
CA ILE A 66 4.09 -16.37 -21.31
C ILE A 66 5.39 -16.94 -21.86
N LYS A 67 6.52 -16.65 -21.22
CA LYS A 67 7.84 -17.19 -21.62
C LYS A 67 7.86 -18.72 -21.55
N ILE A 68 7.29 -19.32 -20.51
CA ILE A 68 7.19 -20.78 -20.34
C ILE A 68 6.32 -21.40 -21.43
N ASP A 69 5.17 -20.81 -21.74
CA ASP A 69 4.25 -21.35 -22.73
C ASP A 69 4.80 -21.17 -24.15
N LEU A 70 5.46 -20.04 -24.42
CA LEU A 70 6.17 -19.85 -25.68
C LEU A 70 7.33 -20.85 -25.81
N PHE A 71 8.09 -21.10 -24.74
CA PHE A 71 9.11 -22.14 -24.73
C PHE A 71 8.50 -23.51 -25.09
N LYS A 72 7.34 -23.87 -24.52
CA LYS A 72 6.66 -25.12 -24.87
C LYS A 72 6.27 -25.16 -26.36
N LEU A 73 5.72 -24.07 -26.89
CA LEU A 73 5.35 -23.97 -28.31
C LEU A 73 6.56 -24.14 -29.25
N VAL A 74 7.67 -23.49 -28.94
CA VAL A 74 8.89 -23.55 -29.76
C VAL A 74 9.50 -24.96 -29.76
N TYR A 75 9.59 -25.60 -28.58
CA TYR A 75 10.38 -26.83 -28.42
C TYR A 75 9.59 -28.14 -28.35
N GLN A 76 8.30 -28.13 -27.99
CA GLN A 76 7.51 -29.39 -27.87
C GLN A 76 6.86 -29.85 -29.18
N LYS A 77 6.90 -29.03 -30.24
CA LYS A 77 6.56 -29.29 -31.66
C LYS A 77 5.35 -30.20 -31.94
N ASN A 78 4.39 -29.69 -32.72
CA ASN A 78 3.31 -30.48 -33.34
C ASN A 78 2.38 -31.21 -32.35
N LYS A 79 2.05 -30.58 -31.21
CA LYS A 79 0.97 -31.05 -30.35
C LYS A 79 -0.23 -30.13 -30.57
N ILE A 80 -0.85 -30.24 -31.74
CA ILE A 80 -1.85 -29.28 -32.27
C ILE A 80 -2.89 -28.84 -31.22
N GLU A 81 -3.45 -29.75 -30.43
CA GLU A 81 -4.41 -29.39 -29.38
C GLU A 81 -3.79 -28.57 -28.25
N ASN A 82 -2.56 -28.89 -27.85
CA ASN A 82 -1.82 -28.12 -26.84
C ASN A 82 -1.34 -26.78 -27.42
N ASP A 83 -0.98 -26.72 -28.70
CA ASP A 83 -0.44 -25.51 -29.31
C ASP A 83 -1.50 -24.41 -29.40
N VAL A 84 -2.76 -24.79 -29.69
CA VAL A 84 -3.91 -23.85 -29.66
C VAL A 84 -4.15 -23.31 -28.25
N TYR A 85 -4.16 -24.19 -27.24
CA TYR A 85 -4.34 -23.78 -25.84
C TYR A 85 -3.24 -22.84 -25.36
N LEU A 86 -1.97 -23.16 -25.66
CA LEU A 86 -0.83 -22.35 -25.25
C LEU A 86 -0.83 -20.98 -25.93
N GLU A 87 -1.19 -20.91 -27.21
CA GLU A 87 -1.34 -19.62 -27.89
C GLU A 87 -2.44 -18.78 -27.26
N GLU A 88 -3.60 -19.38 -26.98
CA GLU A 88 -4.72 -18.70 -26.34
C GLU A 88 -4.33 -18.18 -24.95
N ASP A 89 -3.64 -18.99 -24.15
CA ASP A 89 -3.16 -18.62 -22.82
C ASP A 89 -2.18 -17.43 -22.89
N ILE A 90 -1.22 -17.47 -23.81
CA ILE A 90 -0.29 -16.34 -24.05
C ILE A 90 -1.06 -15.06 -24.38
N ARG A 91 -2.03 -15.12 -25.31
CA ARG A 91 -2.83 -13.94 -25.69
C ARG A 91 -3.65 -13.40 -24.53
N ASN A 92 -4.25 -14.29 -23.74
CA ASN A 92 -5.02 -13.91 -22.55
C ASN A 92 -4.13 -13.26 -21.48
N LEU A 93 -2.93 -13.79 -21.25
CA LEU A 93 -1.96 -13.24 -20.31
C LEU A 93 -1.44 -11.87 -20.77
N LEU A 94 -1.20 -11.67 -22.07
CA LEU A 94 -0.82 -10.37 -22.63
C LEU A 94 -1.93 -9.32 -22.44
N ASP A 95 -3.19 -9.67 -22.73
CA ASP A 95 -4.34 -8.77 -22.48
C ASP A 95 -4.54 -8.48 -20.99
N LEU A 96 -4.37 -9.50 -20.13
CA LEU A 96 -4.42 -9.34 -18.69
C LEU A 96 -3.31 -8.39 -18.19
N ASN A 97 -2.10 -8.51 -18.74
CA ASN A 97 -1.00 -7.61 -18.42
C ASN A 97 -1.29 -6.17 -18.80
N ASN A 98 -1.88 -5.92 -19.98
CA ASN A 98 -2.28 -4.57 -20.37
C ASN A 98 -3.28 -3.97 -19.38
N LYS A 99 -4.31 -4.73 -19.00
CA LYS A 99 -5.31 -4.29 -18.00
C LYS A 99 -4.69 -4.07 -16.61
N GLN A 100 -3.78 -4.94 -16.20
CA GLN A 100 -3.08 -4.79 -14.92
C GLN A 100 -2.13 -3.59 -14.94
N PHE A 101 -1.50 -3.30 -16.07
CA PHE A 101 -0.63 -2.14 -16.23
C PHE A 101 -1.45 -0.83 -16.19
N GLU A 102 -2.60 -0.76 -16.86
CA GLU A 102 -3.52 0.38 -16.74
C GLU A 102 -3.99 0.58 -15.29
N LYS A 103 -4.30 -0.52 -14.58
CA LYS A 103 -4.62 -0.47 -13.16
C LYS A 103 -3.45 0.08 -12.34
N TYR A 104 -2.24 -0.37 -12.60
CA TYR A 104 -1.02 0.12 -11.95
C TYR A 104 -0.80 1.63 -12.19
N GLU A 105 -0.97 2.10 -13.44
CA GLU A 105 -0.90 3.53 -13.78
C GLU A 105 -1.95 4.34 -13.00
N SER A 106 -3.16 3.80 -12.80
CA SER A 106 -4.21 4.48 -12.02
C SER A 106 -3.91 4.56 -10.52
N LEU A 107 -3.30 3.53 -9.93
CA LEU A 107 -2.98 3.47 -8.49
C LEU A 107 -1.86 4.43 -8.11
N THR A 108 -0.94 4.71 -9.03
CA THR A 108 0.17 5.64 -8.81
C THR A 108 -0.23 7.11 -9.06
N ASN A 109 -1.51 7.39 -9.34
CA ASN A 109 -2.10 8.70 -9.61
C ASN A 109 -1.38 9.53 -10.71
N GLY A 110 -0.56 8.89 -11.56
CA GLY A 110 0.29 9.60 -12.53
C GLY A 110 1.30 10.59 -11.91
N VAL A 111 1.52 10.55 -10.59
CA VAL A 111 2.41 11.50 -9.87
C VAL A 111 3.88 11.08 -9.98
N GLU A 112 4.13 9.85 -10.40
CA GLU A 112 5.44 9.44 -10.83
C GLU A 112 5.41 9.15 -12.35
N GLU A 113 5.78 10.16 -13.14
CA GLU A 113 6.62 9.97 -14.33
C GLU A 113 7.96 9.34 -13.87
N ASN A 114 7.91 8.18 -13.22
CA ASN A 114 9.11 7.41 -12.93
C ASN A 114 9.54 6.86 -14.28
N LYS A 115 10.76 7.20 -14.70
CA LYS A 115 11.37 6.67 -15.93
C LYS A 115 11.23 5.15 -16.01
N LEU A 116 11.20 4.45 -14.87
CA LEU A 116 10.97 3.00 -14.82
C LEU A 116 9.59 2.57 -15.35
N VAL A 117 8.54 3.36 -15.15
CA VAL A 117 7.18 3.03 -15.64
C VAL A 117 7.09 3.23 -17.15
N GLU A 118 7.69 4.30 -17.68
CA GLU A 118 7.77 4.52 -19.12
C GLU A 118 8.63 3.45 -19.81
N VAL A 119 9.78 3.12 -19.22
CA VAL A 119 10.64 2.03 -19.68
C VAL A 119 9.87 0.72 -19.65
N LEU A 120 9.19 0.41 -18.55
CA LEU A 120 8.39 -0.81 -18.45
C LEU A 120 7.30 -0.86 -19.53
N LYS A 121 6.58 0.24 -19.77
CA LYS A 121 5.54 0.30 -20.81
C LYS A 121 6.10 -0.02 -22.19
N MET A 122 7.22 0.62 -22.55
CA MET A 122 7.92 0.36 -23.80
C MET A 122 8.41 -1.09 -23.88
N ASP A 123 8.95 -1.61 -22.77
CA ASP A 123 9.50 -2.94 -22.72
C ASP A 123 8.42 -4.03 -22.86
N ILE A 124 7.25 -3.81 -22.26
CA ILE A 124 6.07 -4.68 -22.41
C ILE A 124 5.62 -4.73 -23.87
N GLU A 125 5.56 -3.59 -24.55
CA GLU A 125 5.15 -3.52 -25.95
C GLU A 125 6.13 -4.25 -26.88
N LEU A 126 7.43 -4.02 -26.71
CA LEU A 126 8.48 -4.71 -27.46
C LEU A 126 8.46 -6.21 -27.21
N TYR A 127 8.36 -6.64 -25.96
CA TYR A 127 8.22 -8.05 -25.59
C TYR A 127 7.02 -8.71 -26.27
N SER A 128 5.86 -8.05 -26.21
CA SER A 128 4.61 -8.55 -26.81
C SER A 128 4.76 -8.74 -28.32
N ASN A 129 5.41 -7.79 -28.99
CA ASN A 129 5.69 -7.86 -30.42
C ASN A 129 6.64 -9.02 -30.76
N ASP A 130 7.66 -9.27 -29.95
CA ASP A 130 8.61 -10.37 -30.18
C ASP A 130 7.97 -11.75 -29.95
N VAL A 131 7.09 -11.86 -28.95
CA VAL A 131 6.26 -13.05 -28.72
C VAL A 131 5.37 -13.33 -29.95
N GLU A 132 4.69 -12.33 -30.49
CA GLU A 132 3.86 -12.49 -31.69
C GLU A 132 4.68 -12.89 -32.92
N LYS A 133 5.90 -12.38 -33.10
CA LYS A 133 6.81 -12.82 -34.19
C LYS A 133 7.14 -14.31 -34.06
N ALA A 134 7.42 -14.78 -32.85
CA ALA A 134 7.70 -16.20 -32.59
C ALA A 134 6.47 -17.08 -32.87
N ILE A 135 5.29 -16.70 -32.35
CA ILE A 135 4.02 -17.41 -32.60
C ILE A 135 3.69 -17.47 -34.10
N ASN A 136 3.83 -16.36 -34.81
CA ASN A 136 3.59 -16.34 -36.26
C ASN A 136 4.56 -17.23 -37.04
N SER A 137 5.80 -17.38 -36.58
CA SER A 137 6.76 -18.32 -37.18
C SER A 137 6.36 -19.77 -36.95
N ILE A 138 5.88 -20.11 -35.74
CA ILE A 138 5.32 -21.43 -35.42
C ILE A 138 4.12 -21.76 -36.31
N LYS A 139 3.18 -20.81 -36.50
CA LYS A 139 2.01 -20.99 -37.39
C LYS A 139 2.41 -21.29 -38.84
N ASN A 140 3.54 -20.76 -39.29
CA ASN A 140 4.10 -21.01 -40.61
C ASN A 140 4.96 -22.29 -40.67
N ASN A 141 4.97 -23.10 -39.60
CA ASN A 141 5.84 -24.26 -39.42
C ASN A 141 7.35 -23.95 -39.44
N ASP A 142 7.73 -22.70 -39.23
CA ASP A 142 9.12 -22.22 -39.20
C ASP A 142 9.64 -22.17 -37.75
N TYR A 143 9.86 -23.36 -37.18
CA TYR A 143 10.31 -23.52 -35.79
C TYR A 143 11.74 -23.05 -35.55
N GLU A 144 12.59 -23.05 -36.57
CA GLU A 144 13.97 -22.55 -36.46
C GLU A 144 13.98 -21.02 -36.31
N LYS A 145 13.14 -20.34 -37.09
CA LYS A 145 12.95 -18.89 -36.93
C LYS A 145 12.26 -18.55 -35.61
N ALA A 146 11.29 -19.36 -35.17
CA ALA A 146 10.66 -19.19 -33.87
C ALA A 146 11.66 -19.33 -32.71
N ASP A 147 12.56 -20.32 -32.78
CA ASP A 147 13.67 -20.50 -31.83
C ASP A 147 14.60 -19.27 -31.82
N SER A 148 14.96 -18.76 -33.00
CA SER A 148 15.77 -17.54 -33.09
C SER A 148 15.07 -16.35 -32.42
N TYR A 149 13.78 -16.11 -32.68
CA TYR A 149 13.02 -15.05 -32.01
C TYR A 149 12.97 -15.25 -30.49
N PHE A 150 12.76 -16.49 -30.05
CA PHE A 150 12.69 -16.80 -28.62
C PHE A 150 14.03 -16.53 -27.89
N VAL A 151 15.14 -16.97 -28.48
CA VAL A 151 16.48 -16.86 -27.86
C VAL A 151 17.05 -15.45 -27.97
N GLN A 152 16.90 -14.80 -29.12
CA GLN A 152 17.58 -13.54 -29.42
C GLN A 152 16.77 -12.30 -29.02
N ASP A 153 15.44 -12.40 -29.07
CA ASP A 153 14.56 -11.24 -28.85
C ASP A 153 13.76 -11.41 -27.54
N VAL A 154 12.91 -12.44 -27.45
CA VAL A 154 12.01 -12.62 -26.29
C VAL A 154 12.75 -12.83 -24.97
N THR A 155 13.78 -13.68 -24.95
CA THR A 155 14.49 -14.01 -23.71
C THR A 155 15.23 -12.80 -23.12
N PRO A 156 16.05 -12.05 -23.88
CA PRO A 156 16.67 -10.82 -23.39
C PRO A 156 15.64 -9.76 -22.98
N MET A 157 14.55 -9.62 -23.75
CA MET A 157 13.50 -8.66 -23.44
C MET A 157 12.79 -8.99 -22.12
N SER A 158 12.53 -10.27 -21.86
CA SER A 158 11.99 -10.76 -20.57
C SER A 158 12.87 -10.34 -19.40
N VAL A 159 14.19 -10.43 -19.54
CA VAL A 159 15.13 -10.04 -18.48
C VAL A 159 15.05 -8.54 -18.23
N GLY A 160 14.96 -7.71 -19.28
CA GLY A 160 14.78 -6.27 -19.15
C GLY A 160 13.49 -5.90 -18.41
N VAL A 161 12.37 -6.55 -18.76
CA VAL A 161 11.09 -6.39 -18.06
C VAL A 161 11.19 -6.82 -16.60
N GLU A 162 11.78 -7.99 -16.32
CA GLU A 162 11.97 -8.51 -14.97
C GLU A 162 12.83 -7.59 -14.10
N ASP A 163 13.92 -7.05 -14.63
CA ASP A 163 14.82 -6.13 -13.94
C ASP A 163 14.14 -4.79 -13.64
N THR A 164 13.35 -4.26 -14.59
CA THR A 164 12.59 -3.03 -14.39
C THR A 164 11.50 -3.21 -13.32
N ILE A 165 10.75 -4.32 -13.38
CA ILE A 165 9.76 -4.66 -12.34
C ILE A 165 10.43 -4.82 -10.97
N LYS A 166 11.58 -5.48 -10.91
CA LYS A 166 12.31 -5.65 -9.66
C LYS A 166 12.72 -4.32 -9.04
N GLN A 167 13.20 -3.37 -9.84
CA GLN A 167 13.53 -2.02 -9.37
C GLN A 167 12.30 -1.30 -8.81
N ILE A 168 11.15 -1.39 -9.49
CA ILE A 168 9.87 -0.84 -9.02
C ILE A 168 9.48 -1.47 -7.66
N ILE A 169 9.58 -2.80 -7.54
CA ILE A 169 9.28 -3.53 -6.29
C ILE A 169 10.21 -3.10 -5.15
N ASP A 170 11.51 -2.93 -5.41
CA ASP A 170 12.50 -2.51 -4.42
C ASP A 170 12.24 -1.07 -3.94
N ASP A 171 11.87 -0.16 -4.85
CA ASP A 171 11.50 1.22 -4.53
C ASP A 171 10.22 1.28 -3.68
N LEU A 172 9.18 0.54 -4.08
CA LEU A 172 7.92 0.42 -3.33
C LEU A 172 8.15 -0.17 -1.93
N SER A 173 8.99 -1.19 -1.82
CA SER A 173 9.33 -1.83 -0.54
C SER A 173 10.08 -0.88 0.38
N THR A 174 11.08 -0.18 -0.15
CA THR A 174 11.85 0.84 0.60
C THR A 174 10.94 1.98 1.07
N SER A 175 10.07 2.46 0.20
CA SER A 175 9.08 3.49 0.52
C SER A 175 8.09 3.01 1.60
N SER A 176 7.68 1.74 1.54
CA SER A 176 6.80 1.13 2.55
C SER A 176 7.46 1.05 3.92
N LEU A 177 8.73 0.62 3.99
CA LEU A 177 9.49 0.57 5.25
C LEU A 177 9.66 1.96 5.89
N LYS A 178 9.91 2.99 5.08
CA LYS A 178 9.98 4.38 5.55
C LYS A 178 8.63 4.85 6.14
N ALA A 179 7.53 4.53 5.47
CA ALA A 179 6.18 4.88 5.92
C ALA A 179 5.76 4.14 7.20
N ASP A 180 6.13 2.87 7.33
CA ASP A 180 5.92 2.09 8.56
C ASP A 180 6.72 2.68 9.74
N THR A 181 8.00 2.96 9.52
CA THR A 181 8.87 3.60 10.54
C THR A 181 8.29 4.94 11.00
N ALA A 182 7.86 5.80 10.06
CA ALA A 182 7.22 7.07 10.38
C ALA A 182 5.91 6.89 11.16
N SER A 183 5.11 5.88 10.81
CA SER A 183 3.87 5.56 11.51
C SER A 183 4.09 5.08 12.95
N ASN A 184 5.12 4.26 13.17
CA ASN A 184 5.52 3.80 14.50
C ASN A 184 6.00 4.98 15.38
N ILE A 185 6.77 5.92 14.81
CA ILE A 185 7.16 7.15 15.52
C ILE A 185 5.93 7.98 15.90
N LEU A 186 4.99 8.17 14.98
CA LEU A 186 3.75 8.92 15.25
C LEU A 186 2.92 8.23 16.33
N PHE A 187 2.75 6.91 16.28
CA PHE A 187 2.05 6.15 17.30
C PHE A 187 2.65 6.38 18.69
N ASN A 188 3.98 6.25 18.83
CA ASN A 188 4.66 6.49 20.09
C ASN A 188 4.47 7.93 20.59
N ASN A 189 4.53 8.91 19.70
CA ASN A 189 4.28 10.31 20.07
C ASN A 189 2.86 10.52 20.60
N TYR A 190 1.84 9.97 19.94
CA TYR A 190 0.45 10.07 20.41
C TYR A 190 0.22 9.28 21.70
N LEU A 191 0.87 8.13 21.86
CA LEU A 191 0.83 7.34 23.09
C LEU A 191 1.41 8.13 24.27
N TYR A 192 2.61 8.69 24.11
CA TYR A 192 3.25 9.50 25.14
C TYR A 192 2.49 10.79 25.44
N ALA A 193 1.92 11.45 24.42
CA ALA A 193 1.04 12.60 24.64
C ALA A 193 -0.19 12.22 25.48
N THR A 194 -0.84 11.10 25.16
CA THR A 194 -2.03 10.62 25.88
C THR A 194 -1.70 10.28 27.34
N ILE A 195 -0.59 9.56 27.58
CA ILE A 195 -0.10 9.24 28.93
C ILE A 195 0.21 10.53 29.72
N SER A 196 0.90 11.48 29.10
CA SER A 196 1.30 12.73 29.75
C SER A 196 0.10 13.56 30.17
N VAL A 197 -0.89 13.72 29.27
CA VAL A 197 -2.13 14.42 29.58
C VAL A 197 -2.84 13.70 30.72
N THR A 198 -2.98 12.38 30.67
CA THR A 198 -3.64 11.57 31.71
C THR A 198 -3.02 11.76 33.10
N ILE A 199 -1.69 11.74 33.20
CA ILE A 199 -0.96 11.96 34.47
C ILE A 199 -1.25 13.37 35.01
N VAL A 200 -1.20 14.39 34.15
CA VAL A 200 -1.52 15.78 34.53
C VAL A 200 -2.95 15.89 35.04
N GLY A 201 -3.90 15.24 34.37
CA GLY A 201 -5.30 15.18 34.81
C GLY A 201 -5.49 14.53 36.17
N LEU A 202 -4.79 13.42 36.42
CA LEU A 202 -4.85 12.72 37.69
C LEU A 202 -4.31 13.59 38.83
N VAL A 203 -3.15 14.23 38.64
CA VAL A 203 -2.57 15.17 39.62
C VAL A 203 -3.50 16.35 39.86
N ALA A 204 -4.04 16.96 38.80
CA ALA A 204 -4.98 18.08 38.90
C ALA A 204 -6.25 17.69 39.67
N SER A 205 -6.79 16.50 39.41
CA SER A 205 -7.98 15.97 40.08
C SER A 205 -7.77 15.76 41.58
N ILE A 206 -6.61 15.20 41.97
CA ILE A 206 -6.23 15.04 43.38
C ILE A 206 -6.11 16.40 44.08
N LEU A 207 -5.44 17.37 43.44
CA LEU A 207 -5.26 18.72 43.99
C LEU A 207 -6.59 19.46 44.12
N MET A 208 -7.48 19.35 43.14
CA MET A 208 -8.83 19.93 43.19
C MET A 208 -9.67 19.29 44.30
N GLY A 209 -9.70 17.96 44.38
CA GLY A 209 -10.41 17.23 45.44
C GLY A 209 -9.95 17.68 46.83
N ARG A 210 -8.64 17.80 47.04
CA ARG A 210 -8.08 18.29 48.30
C ARG A 210 -8.48 19.74 48.60
N ARG A 211 -8.50 20.63 47.61
CA ARG A 211 -8.94 22.03 47.78
C ARG A 211 -10.41 22.13 48.19
N ILE A 212 -11.28 21.29 47.62
CA ILE A 212 -12.70 21.24 48.00
C ILE A 212 -12.84 20.84 49.47
N VAL A 213 -12.18 19.76 49.89
CA VAL A 213 -12.23 19.28 51.29
C VAL A 213 -11.79 20.38 52.26
N LEU A 214 -10.66 21.05 51.98
CA LEU A 214 -10.15 22.14 52.82
C LEU A 214 -11.06 23.38 52.84
N SER A 215 -11.80 23.64 51.75
CA SER A 215 -12.70 24.79 51.67
C SER A 215 -14.05 24.54 52.32
N ILE A 216 -14.49 23.28 52.44
CA ILE A 216 -15.73 22.90 53.11
C ILE A 216 -15.50 22.69 54.62
N SER A 217 -14.31 22.23 55.02
CA SER A 217 -13.96 21.99 56.43
C SER A 217 -13.68 23.27 57.23
N LYS A 218 -13.50 24.42 56.57
CA LYS A 218 -13.46 25.77 57.18
C LYS A 218 -14.85 26.42 57.18
#